data_AF-A0A353T4U0-F1
#
_entry.id   AF-A0A353T4U0-F1
#
_cell.length_a   1.000
_cell.length_b   1.000
_cell.length_c   1.000
_cell.angle_alpha   90.00
_cell.angle_beta   90.00
_cell.angle_gamma   90.00
#
_symmetry.space_group_name_H-M   'P 1'
#
loop_
_entity.id
_entity.type
_entity.pdbx_description
1 polymer ?
#
loop_
_entity_poly.entity_id
_entity_poly.type
_entity_poly.pdbx_seq_one_letter_code
_entity_poly.pdbx_strand_id
1 'polypeptide(L)'
;MKKKNAGLRFFLPLRGDNDYRTDGITNPESGGGPKPKGAWRMKAPFRIGDLLVYVFILLLTAGSFAGLYRMGVGKDVRRVTVEVGGKLIATYDLPKGNKEREVRVDAGNGCYNLLKLTSSGVSVEEANCPDQLCVKWGRISKPGQSIVCLPHKVVISIVGNREGEPLDDIASILGWNHGTAVGMMVGNSGW
;
A
#
# COMPACT_ATOMS: atom_id res chain seq x y z
N MET A 1 29.21 49.62 -45.81
CA MET A 1 28.66 50.85 -45.19
C MET A 1 27.94 50.48 -43.91
N LYS A 2 28.34 51.06 -42.77
CA LYS A 2 27.85 50.75 -41.42
C LYS A 2 27.53 52.08 -40.71
N LYS A 3 26.28 52.28 -40.29
CA LYS A 3 25.74 53.35 -39.41
C LYS A 3 24.70 52.68 -38.52
N LYS A 4 24.91 52.45 -37.21
CA LYS A 4 24.94 53.34 -36.02
C LYS A 4 23.56 53.90 -35.60
N ASN A 5 23.16 53.48 -34.38
CA ASN A 5 22.49 54.23 -33.29
C ASN A 5 21.00 54.60 -33.51
N ALA A 6 20.13 54.76 -32.51
CA ALA A 6 20.08 54.44 -31.07
C ALA A 6 18.67 54.86 -30.58
N GLY A 7 18.17 54.20 -29.53
CA GLY A 7 17.22 54.80 -28.58
C GLY A 7 15.73 54.59 -28.83
N LEU A 8 15.08 53.87 -27.90
CA LEU A 8 14.10 54.51 -27.02
C LEU A 8 13.91 53.66 -25.76
N ARG A 9 14.45 54.17 -24.65
CA ARG A 9 14.16 53.72 -23.29
C ARG A 9 12.82 54.34 -22.89
N PHE A 10 11.81 53.54 -22.59
CA PHE A 10 10.59 54.04 -21.98
C PHE A 10 10.77 54.05 -20.46
N PHE A 11 10.99 55.26 -19.96
CA PHE A 11 11.18 55.64 -18.58
C PHE A 11 9.85 56.22 -18.10
N LEU A 12 9.20 55.59 -17.12
CA LEU A 12 8.10 56.19 -16.37
C LEU A 12 8.33 55.95 -14.88
N PRO A 13 8.54 57.02 -14.08
CA PRO A 13 8.74 56.96 -12.65
C PRO A 13 7.43 57.25 -11.91
N LEU A 14 7.05 56.38 -10.97
CA LEU A 14 6.17 56.70 -9.84
C LEU A 14 6.93 56.21 -8.60
N ARG A 15 7.76 57.03 -7.95
CA ARG A 15 7.43 58.06 -6.94
C ARG A 15 6.48 57.54 -5.86
N GLY A 16 7.05 56.81 -4.93
CA GLY A 16 6.52 56.57 -3.58
C GLY A 16 7.66 56.84 -2.61
N ASP A 17 7.78 58.10 -2.21
CA ASP A 17 8.74 58.60 -1.23
C ASP A 17 8.39 57.98 0.15
N ASN A 18 9.20 57.05 0.64
CA ASN A 18 9.14 56.64 2.05
C ASN A 18 10.41 57.13 2.74
N ASP A 19 10.22 58.21 3.47
CA ASP A 19 11.17 59.05 4.17
C ASP A 19 11.70 58.31 5.41
N TYR A 20 12.73 57.48 5.26
CA TYR A 20 13.49 56.95 6.40
C TYR A 20 14.59 57.93 6.76
N ARG A 21 14.18 58.97 7.47
CA ARG A 21 15.02 59.97 8.08
C ARG A 21 15.93 59.32 9.15
N THR A 22 17.21 59.26 8.84
CA THR A 22 18.29 58.87 9.76
C THR A 22 18.69 60.06 10.62
N ASP A 23 18.13 60.14 11.82
CA ASP A 23 18.62 61.05 12.86
C ASP A 23 19.53 60.24 13.79
N GLY A 24 20.83 60.28 13.52
CA GLY A 24 21.84 59.76 14.44
C GLY A 24 21.97 60.68 15.65
N ILE A 25 21.82 60.12 16.86
CA ILE A 25 22.30 60.74 18.10
C ILE A 25 22.93 59.66 18.98
N THR A 26 24.27 59.72 19.05
CA THR A 26 25.19 59.33 20.14
C THR A 26 25.23 57.88 20.64
N ASN A 27 26.34 57.21 20.31
CA ASN A 27 27.09 56.31 21.21
C ASN A 27 27.64 57.13 22.42
N PRO A 28 28.24 56.54 23.47
CA PRO A 28 28.21 55.18 24.01
C PRO A 28 27.95 55.18 25.54
N GLU A 29 27.43 54.12 26.17
CA GLU A 29 27.80 53.84 27.57
C GLU A 29 27.44 52.43 28.07
N SER A 30 28.47 51.83 28.68
CA SER A 30 28.52 50.76 29.66
C SER A 30 27.22 50.16 30.22
N GLY A 31 27.17 48.83 30.29
CA GLY A 31 26.18 48.15 31.12
C GLY A 31 26.19 46.64 30.95
N GLY A 32 27.18 45.96 31.53
CA GLY A 32 27.11 44.52 31.74
C GLY A 32 25.93 44.16 32.63
N GLY A 33 24.81 43.77 32.04
CA GLY A 33 23.67 43.18 32.75
C GLY A 33 23.91 41.68 32.99
N PRO A 34 23.68 41.15 34.20
CA PRO A 34 23.89 39.73 34.48
C PRO A 34 22.90 38.87 33.68
N LYS A 35 23.42 37.84 33.00
CA LYS A 35 22.62 36.80 32.33
C LYS A 35 21.67 36.16 33.35
N PRO A 36 20.34 36.10 33.11
CA PRO A 36 19.45 35.38 34.01
C PRO A 36 19.76 33.88 33.94
N LYS A 37 20.42 33.34 34.97
CA LYS A 37 20.52 31.89 35.21
C LYS A 37 19.20 31.40 35.79
N GLY A 38 18.17 31.36 34.93
CA GLY A 38 16.88 30.76 35.24
C GLY A 38 16.91 29.26 34.95
N ALA A 39 17.28 28.48 35.95
CA ALA A 39 17.14 27.03 35.93
C ALA A 39 15.66 26.66 35.70
N TRP A 40 15.35 26.00 34.59
CA TRP A 40 14.06 25.35 34.37
C TRP A 40 13.96 24.14 35.31
N ARG A 41 13.61 24.40 36.57
CA ARG A 41 13.27 23.36 37.54
C ARG A 41 11.79 23.04 37.37
N MET A 42 11.49 22.10 36.48
CA MET A 42 10.17 21.48 36.40
C MET A 42 9.91 20.71 37.71
N LYS A 43 9.38 21.39 38.72
CA LYS A 43 8.69 20.72 39.82
C LYS A 43 7.30 20.40 39.30
N ALA A 44 7.14 19.24 38.66
CA ALA A 44 5.81 18.70 38.42
C ALA A 44 5.24 18.28 39.78
N PRO A 45 4.17 18.93 40.31
CA PRO A 45 3.56 18.50 41.54
C PRO A 45 2.59 17.38 41.19
N PHE A 46 3.11 16.18 40.93
CA PHE A 46 2.26 15.02 40.70
C PHE A 46 1.54 14.65 42.00
N ARG A 47 0.30 15.14 42.15
CA ARG A 47 -0.63 14.63 43.16
C ARG A 47 -0.90 13.17 42.81
N ILE A 48 -0.96 12.30 43.82
CA ILE A 48 -1.21 10.85 43.63
C ILE A 48 -2.47 10.61 42.76
N GLY A 49 -3.48 11.48 42.86
CA GLY A 49 -4.69 11.39 42.04
C GLY A 49 -4.49 11.68 40.55
N ASP A 50 -3.63 12.66 40.21
CA ASP A 50 -3.35 13.01 38.81
C ASP A 50 -2.53 11.88 38.14
N LEU A 51 -1.60 11.27 38.89
CA LEU A 51 -0.85 10.10 38.44
C LEU A 51 -1.77 8.91 38.13
N LEU A 52 -2.80 8.68 38.94
CA LEU A 52 -3.76 7.59 38.72
C LEU A 52 -4.59 7.81 37.45
N VAL A 53 -4.99 9.06 37.17
CA VAL A 53 -5.70 9.42 35.94
C VAL A 53 -4.81 9.22 34.71
N TYR A 54 -3.54 9.65 34.75
CA TYR A 54 -2.61 9.43 33.64
C TYR A 54 -2.36 7.95 33.35
N VAL A 55 -2.19 7.11 34.39
CA VAL A 55 -2.00 5.67 34.22
C VAL A 55 -3.25 5.02 33.61
N PHE A 56 -4.44 5.43 34.05
CA PHE A 56 -5.69 4.91 33.51
C PHE A 56 -5.86 5.24 32.01
N ILE A 57 -5.57 6.49 31.62
CA ILE A 57 -5.61 6.93 30.21
C ILE A 57 -4.59 6.16 29.36
N LEU A 58 -3.38 5.98 29.88
CA LEU A 58 -2.32 5.22 29.19
C LEU A 58 -2.72 3.74 29.01
N LEU A 59 -3.39 3.16 29.99
CA LEU A 59 -3.89 1.79 29.92
C LEU A 59 -5.03 1.63 28.92
N LEU A 60 -5.96 2.59 28.85
CA LEU A 60 -7.04 2.59 27.86
C LEU A 60 -6.52 2.76 26.43
N THR A 61 -5.56 3.67 26.22
CA THR A 61 -4.94 3.88 24.90
C THR A 61 -4.11 2.68 24.47
N ALA A 62 -3.29 2.12 25.36
CA ALA A 62 -2.52 0.91 25.08
C ALA A 62 -3.43 -0.31 24.85
N GLY A 63 -4.50 -0.45 25.65
CA GLY A 63 -5.48 -1.53 25.52
C GLY A 63 -6.26 -1.46 24.21
N SER A 64 -6.69 -0.26 23.81
CA SER A 64 -7.36 -0.03 22.52
C SER A 64 -6.42 -0.33 21.35
N PHE A 65 -5.18 0.14 21.41
CA PHE A 65 -4.18 -0.14 20.38
C PHE A 65 -3.84 -1.64 20.31
N ALA A 66 -3.71 -2.32 21.45
CA ALA A 66 -3.47 -3.76 21.52
C ALA A 66 -4.67 -4.56 21.01
N GLY A 67 -5.90 -4.12 21.30
CA GLY A 67 -7.14 -4.73 20.80
C GLY A 67 -7.24 -4.64 19.27
N LEU A 68 -7.02 -3.45 18.73
CA LEU A 68 -6.96 -3.23 17.27
C LEU A 68 -5.82 -4.01 16.62
N TYR A 69 -4.64 -4.07 17.26
CA TYR A 69 -3.51 -4.85 16.76
C TYR A 69 -3.80 -6.35 16.78
N ARG A 70 -4.47 -6.87 17.81
CA ARG A 70 -4.88 -8.27 17.90
C ARG A 70 -5.96 -8.64 16.86
N MET A 71 -6.90 -7.73 16.57
CA MET A 71 -7.92 -7.95 15.52
C MET A 71 -7.39 -7.75 14.10
N GLY A 72 -6.39 -6.89 13.91
CA GLY A 72 -5.76 -6.66 12.60
C GLY A 72 -4.83 -7.78 12.13
N VAL A 73 -4.45 -8.71 13.01
CA VAL A 73 -3.66 -9.91 12.69
C VAL A 73 -4.61 -11.10 12.49
N GLY A 74 -5.59 -10.93 11.60
CA GLY A 74 -6.23 -12.08 10.99
C GLY A 74 -5.16 -12.91 10.29
N LYS A 75 -5.26 -14.24 10.33
CA LYS A 75 -4.44 -15.08 9.46
C LYS A 75 -4.82 -14.70 8.03
N ASP A 76 -3.95 -13.96 7.35
CA ASP A 76 -4.10 -13.64 5.92
C ASP A 76 -4.09 -14.97 5.15
N VAL A 77 -5.24 -15.63 5.04
CA VAL A 77 -5.40 -16.79 4.16
C VAL A 77 -5.53 -16.21 2.76
N ARG A 78 -4.37 -16.13 2.10
CA ARG A 78 -4.27 -15.72 0.70
C ARG A 78 -4.52 -16.94 -0.16
N ARG A 79 -5.47 -16.80 -1.07
CA ARG A 79 -5.85 -17.82 -2.02
C ARG A 79 -5.67 -17.26 -3.43
N VAL A 80 -5.12 -18.07 -4.32
CA VAL A 80 -4.96 -17.74 -5.75
C VAL A 80 -6.13 -18.34 -6.50
N THR A 81 -6.89 -17.51 -7.21
CA THR A 81 -7.89 -17.96 -8.17
C THR A 81 -7.30 -17.93 -9.57
N VAL A 82 -7.61 -18.96 -10.35
CA VAL A 82 -7.23 -19.06 -11.76
C VAL A 82 -8.50 -19.17 -12.59
N GLU A 83 -8.67 -18.19 -13.47
CA GLU A 83 -9.78 -18.10 -14.39
C GLU A 83 -9.28 -18.20 -15.82
N VAL A 84 -10.00 -18.92 -16.67
CA VAL A 84 -9.72 -19.00 -18.11
C VAL A 84 -11.00 -18.69 -18.86
N GLY A 85 -10.95 -17.72 -19.77
CA GLY A 85 -12.12 -17.27 -20.52
C GLY A 85 -13.24 -16.69 -19.64
N GLY A 86 -12.90 -16.17 -18.46
CA GLY A 86 -13.86 -15.61 -17.50
C GLY A 86 -14.59 -16.65 -16.64
N LYS A 87 -14.18 -17.93 -16.69
CA LYS A 87 -14.69 -18.98 -15.79
C LYS A 87 -13.61 -19.38 -14.79
N LEU A 88 -13.98 -19.41 -13.50
CA LEU A 88 -13.12 -19.94 -12.43
C LEU A 88 -12.93 -21.45 -12.63
N ILE A 89 -11.68 -21.87 -12.82
CA ILE A 89 -11.35 -23.28 -13.09
C ILE A 89 -10.69 -23.92 -11.87
N ALA A 90 -9.83 -23.16 -11.21
CA ALA A 90 -9.09 -23.67 -10.06
C ALA A 90 -8.87 -22.58 -9.03
N THR A 91 -8.68 -23.02 -7.80
CA THR A 91 -8.36 -22.15 -6.69
C THR A 91 -7.34 -22.86 -5.79
N TYR A 92 -6.25 -22.18 -5.47
CA TYR A 92 -5.11 -22.73 -4.74
C TYR A 92 -4.79 -21.89 -3.51
N ASP A 93 -4.62 -22.51 -2.36
CA ASP A 93 -4.09 -21.80 -1.19
C ASP A 93 -2.57 -21.61 -1.32
N LEU A 94 -2.06 -20.45 -0.87
CA LEU A 94 -0.61 -20.23 -0.88
C LEU A 94 0.09 -21.20 0.07
N PRO A 95 1.16 -21.89 -0.37
CA PRO A 95 1.91 -22.78 0.49
C PRO A 95 2.58 -22.00 1.64
N LYS A 96 2.55 -22.53 2.86
CA LYS A 96 3.21 -21.92 4.03
C LYS A 96 4.68 -22.37 4.12
N GLY A 97 5.57 -21.46 4.52
CA GLY A 97 7.01 -21.73 4.70
C GLY A 97 7.80 -21.72 3.39
N ASN A 98 8.88 -22.49 3.29
CA ASN A 98 9.74 -22.56 2.08
C ASN A 98 9.27 -23.60 1.06
N LYS A 99 7.96 -23.86 0.97
CA LYS A 99 7.40 -24.79 0.00
C LYS A 99 7.03 -24.06 -1.28
N GLU A 100 7.38 -24.68 -2.40
CA GLU A 100 7.02 -24.21 -3.74
C GLU A 100 6.08 -25.24 -4.38
N ARG A 101 5.11 -24.75 -5.16
CA ARG A 101 4.19 -25.58 -5.93
C ARG A 101 4.11 -25.01 -7.34
N GLU A 102 4.36 -25.87 -8.31
CA GLU A 102 4.16 -25.55 -9.72
C GLU A 102 2.78 -26.03 -10.16
N VAL A 103 2.08 -25.21 -10.95
CA VAL A 103 0.76 -25.50 -11.49
C VAL A 103 0.75 -25.14 -12.96
N ARG A 104 0.50 -26.14 -13.81
CA ARG A 104 0.27 -25.92 -15.23
C ARG A 104 -1.21 -25.65 -15.49
N VAL A 105 -1.49 -24.54 -16.14
CA VAL A 105 -2.84 -24.14 -16.55
C VAL A 105 -2.90 -24.17 -18.07
N ASP A 106 -3.71 -25.08 -18.60
CA ASP A 106 -3.95 -25.19 -20.02
C ASP A 106 -5.09 -24.27 -20.44
N ALA A 107 -4.82 -23.38 -21.40
CA ALA A 107 -5.76 -22.38 -21.91
C ALA A 107 -6.49 -22.82 -23.19
N GLY A 108 -6.33 -24.09 -23.60
CA GLY A 108 -6.84 -24.63 -24.86
C GLY A 108 -5.94 -24.29 -26.05
N ASN A 109 -6.18 -24.94 -27.19
CA ASN A 109 -5.43 -24.73 -28.45
C ASN A 109 -3.90 -24.90 -28.34
N GLY A 110 -3.42 -25.71 -27.38
CA GLY A 110 -1.98 -25.90 -27.12
C GLY A 110 -1.32 -24.74 -26.35
N CYS A 111 -2.08 -23.73 -25.95
CA CYS A 111 -1.62 -22.65 -25.09
C CYS A 111 -1.59 -23.09 -23.63
N TYR A 112 -0.50 -22.80 -22.93
CA TYR A 112 -0.36 -23.07 -21.50
C TYR A 112 0.37 -21.94 -20.78
N ASN A 113 0.12 -21.83 -19.47
CA ASN A 113 0.85 -21.00 -18.53
C ASN A 113 1.29 -21.87 -17.33
N LEU A 114 2.57 -21.82 -16.97
CA LEU A 114 3.14 -22.47 -15.80
C LEU A 114 3.25 -21.46 -14.66
N LEU A 115 2.48 -21.67 -13.61
CA LEU A 115 2.51 -20.85 -12.39
C LEU A 115 3.41 -21.49 -11.34
N LYS A 116 4.14 -20.64 -10.63
CA LYS A 116 4.86 -20.99 -9.40
C LYS A 116 4.20 -20.30 -8.21
N LEU A 117 3.70 -21.09 -7.29
CA LEU A 117 3.14 -20.64 -6.01
C LEU A 117 4.18 -20.87 -4.92
N THR A 118 4.50 -19.81 -4.19
CA THR A 118 5.42 -19.81 -3.05
C THR A 118 4.74 -19.14 -1.86
N SER A 119 5.32 -19.26 -0.66
CA SER A 119 4.83 -18.49 0.51
C SER A 119 4.88 -16.99 0.31
N SER A 120 5.77 -16.54 -0.56
CA SER A 120 5.95 -15.14 -0.87
C SER A 120 4.91 -14.63 -1.88
N GLY A 121 4.21 -15.50 -2.62
CA GLY A 121 3.28 -15.08 -3.67
C GLY A 121 3.19 -16.05 -4.84
N VAL A 122 2.53 -15.61 -5.92
CA VAL A 122 2.42 -16.35 -7.18
C VAL A 122 3.10 -15.58 -8.31
N SER A 123 3.77 -16.30 -9.20
CA SER A 123 4.38 -15.79 -10.43
C SER A 123 4.14 -16.77 -11.58
N VAL A 124 4.23 -16.28 -12.81
CA VAL A 124 4.25 -17.13 -14.00
C VAL A 124 5.70 -17.36 -14.40
N GLU A 125 6.17 -18.61 -14.36
CA GLU A 125 7.53 -18.97 -14.76
C GLU A 125 7.66 -19.07 -16.27
N GLU A 126 6.66 -19.67 -16.92
CA GLU A 126 6.68 -19.93 -18.36
C GLU A 126 5.28 -19.79 -18.95
N ALA A 127 5.21 -19.30 -20.18
CA ALA A 127 3.97 -19.26 -20.95
C ALA A 127 4.29 -19.36 -22.45
N ASN A 128 3.45 -20.02 -23.23
CA ASN A 128 3.59 -20.06 -24.70
C ASN A 128 2.87 -18.87 -25.39
N CYS A 129 2.87 -17.70 -24.74
CA CYS A 129 2.22 -16.50 -25.27
C CYS A 129 3.23 -15.62 -26.02
N PRO A 130 2.83 -14.92 -27.08
CA PRO A 130 3.76 -14.07 -27.86
C PRO A 130 4.18 -12.79 -27.13
N ASP A 131 3.35 -12.30 -26.21
CA ASP A 131 3.54 -11.03 -25.50
C ASP A 131 4.44 -11.18 -24.26
N GLN A 132 4.47 -12.38 -23.65
CA GLN A 132 5.23 -12.69 -22.44
C GLN A 132 4.99 -11.71 -21.28
N LEU A 133 3.86 -10.98 -21.30
CA LEU A 133 3.56 -9.95 -20.30
C LEU A 133 3.34 -10.57 -18.92
N CYS A 134 2.70 -11.74 -18.86
CA CYS A 134 2.47 -12.46 -17.63
C CYS A 134 3.76 -12.95 -16.95
N VAL A 135 4.77 -13.35 -17.75
CA VAL A 135 6.10 -13.76 -17.25
C VAL A 135 6.88 -12.52 -16.80
N LYS A 136 6.85 -11.44 -17.58
CA LYS A 136 7.54 -10.17 -17.26
C LYS A 136 6.94 -9.43 -16.07
N TRP A 137 5.67 -9.68 -15.73
CA TRP A 137 5.02 -9.05 -14.58
C TRP A 137 5.70 -9.39 -13.25
N GLY A 138 6.32 -10.57 -13.18
CA GLY A 138 6.97 -11.07 -11.97
C GLY A 138 5.97 -11.56 -10.93
N ARG A 139 6.35 -11.46 -9.66
CA ARG A 139 5.61 -12.06 -8.53
C ARG A 139 4.61 -11.09 -7.92
N ILE A 140 3.37 -11.54 -7.78
CA ILE A 140 2.32 -10.85 -6.99
C ILE A 140 2.16 -11.52 -5.63
N SER A 141 1.85 -10.73 -4.60
CA SER A 141 1.81 -11.21 -3.20
C SER A 141 0.68 -10.64 -2.35
N LYS A 142 0.09 -9.52 -2.77
CA LYS A 142 -0.96 -8.81 -2.02
C LYS A 142 -2.35 -9.20 -2.53
N PRO A 143 -3.34 -9.33 -1.64
CA PRO A 143 -4.74 -9.44 -2.05
C PRO A 143 -5.16 -8.29 -2.98
N GLY A 144 -5.97 -8.59 -4.00
CA GLY A 144 -6.42 -7.65 -5.03
C GLY A 144 -5.42 -7.46 -6.18
N GLN A 145 -4.22 -8.04 -6.11
CA GLN A 145 -3.33 -8.09 -7.28
C GLN A 145 -3.73 -9.21 -8.24
N SER A 146 -3.57 -8.94 -9.53
CA SER A 146 -3.84 -9.90 -10.60
C SER A 146 -2.77 -9.87 -11.68
N ILE A 147 -2.49 -11.03 -12.27
CA ILE A 147 -1.70 -11.19 -13.50
C ILE A 147 -2.68 -11.64 -14.60
N VAL A 148 -2.65 -10.94 -15.73
CA VAL A 148 -3.53 -11.23 -16.86
C VAL A 148 -2.69 -11.62 -18.07
N CYS A 149 -3.03 -12.74 -18.70
CA CYS A 149 -2.51 -13.15 -19.99
C CYS A 149 -3.64 -13.01 -21.02
N LEU A 150 -3.60 -11.93 -21.80
CA LEU A 150 -4.65 -11.58 -22.75
C LEU A 150 -4.81 -12.62 -23.88
N PRO A 151 -3.73 -13.09 -24.55
CA PRO A 151 -3.86 -14.05 -25.65
C PRO A 151 -4.48 -15.37 -25.21
N HIS A 152 -4.15 -15.83 -24.01
CA HIS A 152 -4.67 -17.08 -23.44
C HIS A 152 -5.98 -16.87 -22.66
N LYS A 153 -6.45 -15.62 -22.50
CA LYS A 153 -7.61 -15.25 -21.66
C LYS A 153 -7.51 -15.82 -20.23
N VAL A 154 -6.29 -15.90 -19.69
CA VAL A 154 -6.03 -16.42 -18.33
C VAL A 154 -5.90 -15.24 -17.37
N VAL A 155 -6.61 -15.30 -16.25
CA VAL A 155 -6.54 -14.31 -15.17
C VAL A 155 -6.18 -15.04 -13.88
N ILE A 156 -5.14 -14.54 -13.21
CA ILE A 156 -4.62 -15.09 -11.96
C ILE A 156 -4.75 -14.01 -10.92
N SER A 157 -5.53 -14.23 -9.87
CA SER A 157 -5.82 -13.20 -8.87
C SER A 157 -5.55 -13.72 -7.47
N ILE A 158 -5.05 -12.85 -6.59
CA ILE A 158 -4.93 -13.16 -5.16
C ILE A 158 -6.15 -12.60 -4.45
N VAL A 159 -6.97 -13.49 -3.90
CA VAL A 159 -8.07 -13.14 -3.00
C VAL A 159 -7.63 -13.39 -1.56
N GLY A 160 -7.82 -12.39 -0.71
CA GLY A 160 -7.61 -12.51 0.73
C GLY A 160 -8.94 -12.76 1.39
N ASN A 161 -9.14 -13.95 1.98
CA ASN A 161 -10.30 -14.16 2.82
C ASN A 161 -9.93 -13.69 4.22
N ARG A 162 -10.56 -12.62 4.70
CA ARG A 162 -10.62 -12.40 6.15
C ARG A 162 -11.58 -13.43 6.67
N GLU A 163 -11.09 -14.47 7.33
CA GLU A 163 -11.93 -15.36 8.14
C GLU A 163 -12.55 -14.51 9.26
N GLY A 164 -13.68 -13.86 8.97
CA GLY A 164 -14.31 -12.91 9.88
C GLY A 164 -15.47 -12.08 9.34
N GLU A 165 -15.64 -11.90 8.02
CA GLU A 165 -16.78 -11.13 7.49
C GLU A 165 -17.17 -11.64 6.08
N PRO A 166 -18.40 -12.17 5.89
CA PRO A 166 -19.01 -12.20 4.57
C PRO A 166 -19.50 -10.79 4.25
N LEU A 167 -18.70 -10.01 3.51
CA LEU A 167 -19.21 -8.80 2.86
C LEU A 167 -19.84 -9.23 1.53
N ASP A 168 -21.07 -9.72 1.65
CA ASP A 168 -21.99 -10.04 0.56
C ASP A 168 -22.71 -8.77 0.08
N ASP A 169 -22.02 -7.94 -0.70
CA ASP A 169 -22.64 -6.91 -1.55
C ASP A 169 -21.75 -6.91 -2.80
N ILE A 170 -21.97 -7.68 -3.88
CA ILE A 170 -22.80 -7.38 -5.07
C ILE A 170 -23.09 -8.67 -5.89
N ALA A 171 -22.67 -9.86 -5.42
CA ALA A 171 -22.72 -11.11 -6.20
C ALA A 171 -24.13 -11.73 -6.32
N SER A 172 -25.11 -11.22 -5.57
CA SER A 172 -26.48 -11.76 -5.55
C SER A 172 -27.32 -11.39 -6.77
N ILE A 173 -26.88 -10.45 -7.62
CA ILE A 173 -27.67 -9.97 -8.77
C ILE A 173 -27.38 -10.75 -10.06
N LEU A 174 -26.32 -11.54 -10.13
CA LEU A 174 -26.01 -12.35 -11.32
C LEU A 174 -25.93 -13.85 -11.00
N GLY A 175 -27.12 -14.45 -10.88
CA GLY A 175 -27.37 -15.81 -11.37
C GLY A 175 -26.73 -16.96 -10.60
N TRP A 176 -27.23 -17.25 -9.40
CA TRP A 176 -27.14 -18.61 -8.86
C TRP A 176 -28.36 -19.42 -9.33
N ASN A 177 -28.18 -20.08 -10.47
CA ASN A 177 -29.07 -21.17 -10.86
C ASN A 177 -28.83 -22.33 -9.90
N HIS A 178 -29.86 -22.68 -9.13
CA HIS A 178 -29.89 -23.88 -8.32
C HIS A 178 -29.61 -25.12 -9.20
N GLY A 179 -28.73 -26.00 -8.73
CA GLY A 179 -28.68 -27.39 -9.17
C GLY A 179 -27.50 -27.74 -10.07
N THR A 180 -26.43 -28.25 -9.46
CA THR A 180 -26.05 -29.68 -9.59
C THR A 180 -24.72 -29.90 -8.88
N ALA A 181 -24.74 -30.83 -7.93
CA ALA A 181 -23.54 -31.41 -7.35
C ALA A 181 -22.77 -32.14 -8.45
N VAL A 182 -21.58 -31.64 -8.78
CA VAL A 182 -20.53 -32.48 -9.38
C VAL A 182 -19.31 -32.37 -8.48
N GLY A 183 -19.38 -33.10 -7.37
CA GLY A 183 -18.18 -33.68 -6.79
C GLY A 183 -17.67 -34.74 -7.76
N MET A 184 -16.61 -34.43 -8.50
CA MET A 184 -15.80 -35.44 -9.15
C MET A 184 -14.41 -35.43 -8.52
N MET A 185 -14.24 -36.50 -7.75
CA MET A 185 -13.01 -37.11 -7.25
C MET A 185 -11.81 -36.89 -8.19
N VAL A 186 -10.73 -36.30 -7.68
CA VAL A 186 -9.38 -36.59 -8.18
C VAL A 186 -8.82 -37.68 -7.28
N GLY A 187 -8.99 -38.91 -7.74
CA GLY A 187 -8.43 -40.12 -7.16
C GLY A 187 -6.93 -40.26 -7.42
N ASN A 188 -6.29 -40.86 -6.44
CA ASN A 188 -4.90 -41.29 -6.34
C ASN A 188 -4.57 -42.47 -7.28
N SER A 189 -3.41 -42.42 -7.95
CA SER A 189 -2.57 -43.57 -8.40
C SER A 189 -1.33 -42.96 -9.08
N GLY A 190 -0.07 -43.22 -8.73
CA GLY A 190 0.50 -44.45 -8.19
C GLY A 190 0.88 -45.37 -9.35
N TRP A 191 1.95 -45.04 -10.08
CA TRP A 191 2.88 -45.90 -10.84
C TRP A 191 4.17 -45.11 -11.09
#